data_AF-A0A920NQP6-F1
#
_entry.id   AF-A0A920NQP6-F1
#
_cell.length_a   1.000
_cell.length_b   1.000
_cell.length_c   1.000
_cell.angle_alpha   90.00
_cell.angle_beta   90.00
_cell.angle_gamma   90.00
#
_symmetry.space_group_name_H-M   'P 1'
#
loop_
_entity.id
_entity.type
_entity.pdbx_description
1 polymer ?
#
loop_
_entity_poly.entity_id
_entity_poly.type
_entity_poly.pdbx_seq_one_letter_code
_entity_poly.pdbx_strand_id
1 'polypeptide(L)'
;MQENFKKIIIVKKHIRNIVIFSGLVFLINGCTKQESKNKVEEVNVKLSWGIITNMLKGDSSCRAAFTIQNKSSQTIGNSGWAIYYSQSPREITNQPNAKAIIKHINGDWFKIIPAQDFSLAPKEQVTVDYDLSHYLIKETDAPLYPYIVRYDENGNETSNEKISDYTILPFEKPEQINRGTNDVVPIPTPANRYQDNQGLSLLADNTLHKIIPTPVHVNLEDGNLNISNGLNIYYSSDLISEAIYIREMLQKFTGKKIFNSGKKDYKKGKKRLC
;
A
#
# COMPACT_ATOMS: atom_id res chain seq x y z
N MET A 1 -57.23 23.63 -66.73
CA MET A 1 -56.90 25.06 -66.56
C MET A 1 -55.40 25.18 -66.71
N GLN A 2 -54.94 25.34 -67.96
CA GLN A 2 -54.43 26.60 -68.57
C GLN A 2 -52.97 26.83 -68.17
N GLU A 3 -51.94 26.95 -69.01
CA GLU A 3 -51.71 27.02 -70.47
C GLU A 3 -50.26 26.49 -70.73
N ASN A 4 -49.92 25.73 -71.78
CA ASN A 4 -49.59 26.13 -73.18
C ASN A 4 -48.39 27.15 -73.22
N PHE A 5 -47.25 27.03 -73.92
CA PHE A 5 -46.94 26.58 -75.29
C PHE A 5 -45.40 26.41 -75.51
N LYS A 6 -45.00 25.32 -76.18
CA LYS A 6 -44.03 25.14 -77.31
C LYS A 6 -42.72 25.98 -77.51
N LYS A 7 -41.76 25.24 -78.13
CA LYS A 7 -40.66 25.62 -79.09
C LYS A 7 -39.35 26.14 -78.43
N ILE A 8 -38.10 25.90 -78.87
CA ILE A 8 -37.46 25.47 -80.14
C ILE A 8 -35.91 25.37 -79.90
N ILE A 9 -35.18 24.48 -80.62
CA ILE A 9 -33.81 24.64 -81.25
C ILE A 9 -32.60 25.04 -80.33
N ILE A 10 -31.32 24.61 -80.44
CA ILE A 10 -30.50 23.64 -81.20
C ILE A 10 -29.02 23.89 -80.75
N VAL A 11 -28.16 22.87 -80.86
CA VAL A 11 -26.70 22.92 -81.16
C VAL A 11 -25.66 23.38 -80.11
N LYS A 12 -24.93 22.37 -79.59
CA LYS A 12 -23.50 22.03 -79.83
C LYS A 12 -22.46 23.16 -80.03
N LYS A 13 -21.42 23.18 -79.18
CA LYS A 13 -19.96 23.30 -79.53
C LYS A 13 -19.13 23.17 -78.23
N HIS A 14 -17.91 22.64 -78.07
CA HIS A 14 -17.04 21.64 -78.72
C HIS A 14 -15.71 21.63 -77.90
N ILE A 15 -14.93 20.53 -77.94
CA ILE A 15 -13.44 20.46 -77.74
C ILE A 15 -12.97 20.38 -76.26
N ARG A 16 -12.04 19.50 -75.76
CA ARG A 16 -10.95 18.66 -76.32
C ARG A 16 -10.49 17.54 -75.32
N ASN A 17 -10.16 16.36 -75.88
CA ASN A 17 -9.07 15.37 -75.62
C ASN A 17 -8.70 14.87 -74.19
N ILE A 18 -8.83 13.55 -73.88
CA ILE A 18 -7.86 12.39 -74.04
C ILE A 18 -6.71 12.46 -72.99
N VAL A 19 -6.51 11.51 -72.05
CA VAL A 19 -5.72 10.24 -72.13
C VAL A 19 -6.03 9.30 -70.94
N ILE A 20 -5.90 7.99 -71.20
CA ILE A 20 -6.08 6.74 -70.41
C ILE A 20 -4.94 6.46 -69.41
N PHE A 21 -5.20 5.83 -68.25
CA PHE A 21 -4.26 4.93 -67.53
C PHE A 21 -5.07 4.04 -66.53
N SER A 22 -5.31 2.76 -66.82
CA SER A 22 -4.55 1.56 -66.43
C SER A 22 -4.50 1.29 -64.92
N GLY A 23 -5.02 0.12 -64.52
CA GLY A 23 -5.13 -0.32 -63.12
C GLY A 23 -3.86 -0.91 -62.53
N LEU A 24 -3.79 -0.86 -61.19
CA LEU A 24 -3.05 -1.76 -60.30
C LEU A 24 -3.41 -1.39 -58.85
N VAL A 25 -4.25 -2.16 -58.16
CA VAL A 25 -4.42 -2.06 -56.70
C VAL A 25 -4.38 -3.47 -56.11
N PHE A 26 -3.16 -3.96 -55.93
CA PHE A 26 -2.80 -5.00 -54.96
C PHE A 26 -1.75 -4.40 -54.04
N LEU A 27 -1.81 -4.78 -52.75
CA LEU A 27 -0.90 -4.53 -51.61
C LEU A 27 -1.54 -3.76 -50.45
N ILE A 28 -2.52 -4.40 -49.79
CA ILE A 28 -2.76 -4.23 -48.35
C ILE A 28 -2.17 -5.44 -47.61
N ASN A 29 -0.84 -5.47 -47.51
CA ASN A 29 -0.15 -6.26 -46.48
C ASN A 29 0.14 -5.33 -45.31
N GLY A 30 -0.81 -5.26 -44.38
CA GLY A 30 -0.70 -4.50 -43.14
C GLY A 30 -0.87 -5.41 -41.94
N CYS A 31 0.25 -5.96 -41.47
CA CYS A 31 0.50 -6.52 -40.13
C CYS A 31 -0.73 -7.05 -39.37
N THR A 32 -1.13 -8.30 -39.64
CA THR A 32 -1.78 -9.07 -38.58
C THR A 32 -0.71 -9.30 -37.52
N LYS A 33 -0.85 -8.67 -36.34
CA LYS A 33 -0.17 -9.15 -35.14
C LYS A 33 -0.62 -10.59 -34.97
N GLN A 34 0.26 -11.52 -35.35
CA GLN A 34 0.14 -12.90 -34.94
C GLN A 34 0.29 -12.86 -33.42
N GLU A 35 -0.83 -12.87 -32.71
CA GLU A 35 -0.85 -13.26 -31.32
C GLU A 35 -0.36 -14.71 -31.31
N SER A 36 0.96 -14.89 -31.22
CA SER A 36 1.49 -16.14 -30.74
C SER A 36 0.83 -16.33 -29.38
N LYS A 37 -0.10 -17.29 -29.29
CA LYS A 37 -0.42 -17.97 -28.06
C LYS A 37 0.83 -18.73 -27.61
N ASN A 38 1.92 -18.02 -27.36
CA ASN A 38 2.91 -18.46 -26.40
C ASN A 38 2.15 -18.34 -25.09
N LYS A 39 1.63 -19.48 -24.65
CA LYS A 39 1.10 -19.64 -23.30
C LYS A 39 2.26 -19.20 -22.40
N VAL A 40 2.23 -17.95 -21.93
CA VAL A 40 3.27 -17.42 -21.04
C VAL A 40 3.33 -18.42 -19.91
N GLU A 41 4.47 -19.10 -19.79
CA GLU A 41 4.64 -20.14 -18.80
C GLU A 41 4.49 -19.49 -17.42
N GLU A 42 3.42 -19.86 -16.73
CA GLU A 42 3.03 -19.24 -15.46
C GLU A 42 4.05 -19.63 -14.39
N VAL A 43 4.94 -18.69 -14.06
CA VAL A 43 5.89 -18.86 -12.96
C VAL A 43 5.14 -18.66 -11.67
N ASN A 44 4.69 -19.78 -11.10
CA ASN A 44 4.04 -19.81 -9.80
C ASN A 44 5.07 -20.16 -8.72
N VAL A 45 5.25 -19.26 -7.76
CA VAL A 45 6.15 -19.44 -6.61
C VAL A 45 5.39 -19.28 -5.30
N LYS A 46 5.76 -20.11 -4.32
CA LYS A 46 5.48 -19.84 -2.91
C LYS A 46 6.71 -19.20 -2.29
N LEU A 47 6.49 -18.16 -1.50
CA LEU A 47 7.56 -17.42 -0.83
C LEU A 47 7.34 -17.45 0.69
N SER A 48 8.40 -17.62 1.45
CA SER A 48 8.39 -17.27 2.87
C SER A 48 9.59 -16.44 3.23
N TRP A 49 9.48 -15.68 4.31
CA TRP A 49 10.57 -14.89 4.86
C TRP A 49 10.62 -15.07 6.38
N GLY A 50 11.83 -15.18 6.93
CA GLY A 50 12.01 -15.22 8.37
C GLY A 50 13.34 -14.62 8.81
N ILE A 51 13.35 -14.05 10.00
CA ILE A 51 14.59 -13.65 10.65
C ILE A 51 15.29 -14.90 11.21
N ILE A 52 16.59 -15.02 10.97
CA ILE A 52 17.40 -16.11 11.50
C ILE A 52 18.03 -15.69 12.83
N THR A 53 18.65 -14.51 12.86
CA THR A 53 19.29 -13.98 14.06
C THR A 53 19.55 -12.47 13.95
N ASN A 54 19.46 -11.76 15.07
CA ASN A 54 19.90 -10.37 15.28
C ASN A 54 21.23 -10.28 16.05
N MET A 55 22.01 -11.36 16.06
CA MET A 55 23.21 -11.51 16.88
C MET A 55 24.51 -11.49 16.06
N LEU A 56 24.46 -10.98 14.82
CA LEU A 56 25.68 -10.87 14.01
C LEU A 56 26.61 -9.77 14.57
N LYS A 57 27.90 -9.90 14.26
CA LYS A 57 28.94 -8.94 14.63
C LYS A 57 29.47 -8.25 13.37
N GLY A 58 30.00 -7.04 13.53
CA GLY A 58 30.58 -6.24 12.44
C GLY A 58 29.55 -5.29 11.82
N ASP A 59 29.73 -5.00 10.53
CA ASP A 59 28.88 -4.04 9.79
C ASP A 59 27.44 -4.55 9.56
N SER A 60 27.25 -5.87 9.61
CA SER A 60 25.92 -6.50 9.65
C SER A 60 25.50 -6.81 11.08
N SER A 61 24.22 -6.62 11.39
CA SER A 61 23.69 -6.94 12.73
C SER A 61 22.65 -8.05 12.72
N CYS A 62 22.04 -8.37 11.58
CA CYS A 62 21.11 -9.49 11.49
C CYS A 62 21.23 -10.30 10.19
N ARG A 63 20.74 -11.55 10.24
CA ARG A 63 20.56 -12.45 9.12
C ARG A 63 19.09 -12.79 8.96
N ALA A 64 18.59 -12.67 7.74
CA ALA A 64 17.26 -13.13 7.37
C ALA A 64 17.35 -14.10 6.18
N ALA A 65 16.26 -14.79 5.90
CA ALA A 65 16.19 -15.74 4.80
C ALA A 65 14.87 -15.64 4.06
N PHE A 66 14.94 -15.67 2.73
CA PHE A 66 13.80 -16.02 1.90
C PHE A 66 13.83 -17.51 1.58
N THR A 67 12.69 -18.19 1.63
CA THR A 67 12.53 -19.51 1.00
C THR A 67 11.63 -19.39 -0.21
N ILE A 68 12.16 -19.76 -1.37
CA ILE A 68 11.46 -19.73 -2.66
C ILE A 68 11.15 -21.17 -3.03
N GLN A 69 9.88 -21.52 -3.18
CA GLN A 69 9.44 -22.82 -3.64
C GLN A 69 8.80 -22.70 -5.02
N ASN A 70 9.25 -23.54 -5.95
CA ASN A 70 8.67 -23.63 -7.28
C ASN A 70 7.35 -24.43 -7.23
N LYS A 71 6.24 -23.75 -7.52
CA LYS A 71 4.91 -24.36 -7.63
C LYS A 71 4.45 -24.53 -9.08
N SER A 72 5.25 -24.09 -10.04
CA SER A 72 4.99 -24.32 -11.46
C SER A 72 5.32 -25.76 -11.86
N SER A 73 4.90 -26.16 -13.06
CA SER A 73 5.23 -27.47 -13.63
C SER A 73 6.58 -27.52 -14.34
N GLN A 74 7.28 -26.38 -14.46
CA GLN A 74 8.55 -26.26 -15.19
C GLN A 74 9.68 -25.88 -14.24
N THR A 75 10.92 -26.14 -14.64
CA THR A 75 12.09 -25.67 -13.88
C THR A 75 12.22 -24.14 -14.02
N ILE A 76 12.39 -23.44 -12.91
CA ILE A 76 12.70 -22.01 -12.91
C ILE A 76 14.22 -21.87 -13.05
N GLY A 77 14.66 -21.29 -14.17
CA GLY A 77 16.07 -21.10 -14.49
C GLY A 77 16.69 -19.82 -13.91
N ASN A 78 17.94 -19.56 -14.30
CA ASN A 78 18.77 -18.46 -13.81
C ASN A 78 18.51 -17.10 -14.50
N SER A 79 17.44 -16.95 -15.28
CA SER A 79 17.17 -15.72 -16.05
C SER A 79 15.67 -15.52 -16.29
N GLY A 80 15.31 -14.31 -16.77
CA GLY A 80 13.95 -13.98 -17.17
C GLY A 80 12.98 -13.69 -16.02
N TRP A 81 13.45 -13.56 -14.77
CA TRP A 81 12.59 -13.20 -13.64
C TRP A 81 13.31 -12.37 -12.57
N ALA A 82 12.53 -11.61 -11.81
CA ALA A 82 12.93 -10.98 -10.56
C ALA A 82 11.73 -10.91 -9.60
N ILE A 83 11.96 -11.10 -8.31
CA ILE A 83 10.93 -10.90 -7.26
C ILE A 83 11.21 -9.55 -6.60
N TYR A 84 10.26 -8.63 -6.66
CA TYR A 84 10.34 -7.33 -6.02
C TYR A 84 9.54 -7.32 -4.72
N TYR A 85 9.95 -6.47 -3.78
CA TYR A 85 9.27 -6.27 -2.51
C TYR A 85 9.62 -4.91 -1.91
N SER A 86 8.81 -4.47 -0.94
CA SER A 86 9.11 -3.30 -0.11
C SER A 86 9.56 -3.72 1.29
N GLN A 87 10.61 -3.12 1.83
CA GLN A 87 11.09 -3.33 3.20
C GLN A 87 11.81 -2.08 3.69
N SER A 88 11.78 -1.80 4.99
CA SER A 88 12.57 -0.68 5.56
C SER A 88 14.01 -0.71 5.05
N PRO A 89 14.57 0.40 4.53
CA PRO A 89 15.88 0.41 3.91
C PRO A 89 16.95 -0.10 4.87
N ARG A 90 17.75 -1.05 4.39
CA ARG A 90 18.91 -1.65 5.06
C ARG A 90 20.01 -1.90 4.03
N GLU A 91 21.25 -1.81 4.48
CA GLU A 91 22.39 -2.28 3.70
C GLU A 91 22.35 -3.79 3.65
N ILE A 92 22.59 -4.37 2.46
CA ILE A 92 22.45 -5.80 2.21
C ILE A 92 23.81 -6.40 1.90
N THR A 93 24.14 -7.51 2.57
CA THR A 93 25.28 -8.35 2.23
C THR A 93 24.80 -9.76 1.90
N ASN A 94 24.98 -10.16 0.64
CA ASN A 94 24.61 -11.51 0.19
C ASN A 94 25.67 -12.53 0.64
N GLN A 95 25.25 -13.77 0.90
CA GLN A 95 26.19 -14.85 1.19
C GLN A 95 26.99 -15.22 -0.07
N PRO A 96 28.28 -15.59 0.04
CA PRO A 96 29.14 -15.87 -1.11
C PRO A 96 28.61 -16.92 -2.10
N ASN A 97 27.84 -17.90 -1.62
CA ASN A 97 27.28 -19.00 -2.43
C ASN A 97 25.74 -18.96 -2.47
N ALA A 98 25.14 -17.78 -2.30
CA ALA A 98 23.69 -17.64 -2.32
C ALA A 98 23.14 -18.00 -3.72
N LYS A 99 22.11 -18.84 -3.76
CA LYS A 99 21.45 -19.25 -5.01
C LYS A 99 20.68 -18.12 -5.68
N ALA A 100 20.24 -17.13 -4.90
CA ALA A 100 19.68 -15.90 -5.42
C ALA A 100 20.33 -14.69 -4.73
N ILE A 101 20.26 -13.53 -5.37
CA ILE A 101 20.92 -12.31 -4.95
C ILE A 101 19.84 -11.27 -4.63
N ILE A 102 19.90 -10.73 -3.42
CA ILE A 102 19.08 -9.60 -2.99
C ILE A 102 19.81 -8.31 -3.39
N LYS A 103 19.09 -7.39 -4.02
CA LYS A 103 19.59 -6.06 -4.40
C LYS A 103 18.65 -4.98 -3.88
N HIS A 104 19.23 -3.98 -3.22
CA HIS A 104 18.56 -2.71 -2.96
C HIS A 104 18.47 -1.91 -4.25
N ILE A 105 17.31 -1.30 -4.50
CA ILE A 105 17.09 -0.45 -5.68
C ILE A 105 17.12 1.02 -5.24
N ASN A 106 16.15 1.44 -4.43
CA ASN A 106 16.05 2.78 -3.88
C ASN A 106 15.00 2.80 -2.77
N GLY A 107 15.19 3.64 -1.75
CA GLY A 107 14.23 3.78 -0.66
C GLY A 107 13.94 2.43 0.00
N ASP A 108 12.67 2.07 0.12
CA ASP A 108 12.23 0.78 0.64
C ASP A 108 12.14 -0.32 -0.42
N TRP A 109 12.55 -0.08 -1.67
CA TRP A 109 12.32 -1.00 -2.78
C TRP A 109 13.54 -1.89 -3.06
N PHE A 110 13.29 -3.20 -3.09
CA PHE A 110 14.30 -4.24 -3.27
C PHE A 110 13.87 -5.26 -4.32
N LYS A 111 14.83 -6.04 -4.81
CA LYS A 111 14.56 -7.22 -5.65
C LYS A 111 15.46 -8.40 -5.33
N ILE A 112 14.94 -9.59 -5.59
CA ILE A 112 15.63 -10.88 -5.60
C ILE A 112 15.78 -11.30 -7.06
N ILE A 113 17.01 -11.60 -7.48
CA ILE A 113 17.32 -12.12 -8.81
C ILE A 113 18.06 -13.45 -8.70
N PRO A 114 17.94 -14.36 -9.67
CA PRO A 114 18.71 -15.60 -9.66
C PRO A 114 20.22 -15.35 -9.72
N ALA A 115 21.01 -16.19 -9.04
CA ALA A 115 22.45 -16.29 -9.29
C ALA A 115 22.74 -17.06 -10.58
N GLN A 116 24.00 -17.05 -11.03
CA GLN A 116 24.39 -17.63 -12.31
C GLN A 116 24.11 -19.14 -12.42
N ASP A 117 24.19 -19.88 -11.32
CA ASP A 117 23.95 -21.32 -11.27
C ASP A 117 22.55 -21.68 -10.73
N PHE A 118 21.63 -20.71 -10.66
CA PHE A 118 20.28 -20.94 -10.15
C PHE A 118 19.50 -21.88 -11.08
N SER A 119 18.94 -22.92 -10.48
CA SER A 119 17.97 -23.82 -11.10
C SER A 119 17.07 -24.33 -9.98
N LEU A 120 15.77 -24.30 -10.19
CA LEU A 120 14.79 -24.75 -9.20
C LEU A 120 13.75 -25.62 -9.88
N ALA A 121 13.86 -26.94 -9.71
CA ALA A 121 12.97 -27.92 -10.32
C ALA A 121 11.53 -27.79 -9.77
N PRO A 122 10.52 -28.33 -10.47
CA PRO A 122 9.15 -28.35 -9.94
C PRO A 122 9.09 -28.96 -8.54
N LYS A 123 8.37 -28.29 -7.62
CA LYS A 123 8.21 -28.64 -6.19
C LYS A 123 9.47 -28.45 -5.33
N GLU A 124 10.62 -28.18 -5.92
CA GLU A 124 11.84 -27.88 -5.18
C GLU A 124 11.73 -26.52 -4.48
N GLN A 125 12.47 -26.38 -3.39
CA GLN A 125 12.61 -25.12 -2.67
C GLN A 125 14.08 -24.80 -2.42
N VAL A 126 14.38 -23.51 -2.34
CA VAL A 126 15.70 -23.01 -2.00
C VAL A 126 15.58 -21.93 -0.93
N THR A 127 16.49 -21.96 0.03
CA THR A 127 16.63 -20.92 1.06
C THR A 127 17.78 -20.01 0.70
N VAL A 128 17.53 -18.70 0.77
CA VAL A 128 18.43 -17.63 0.38
C VAL A 128 18.67 -16.77 1.60
N ASP A 129 19.77 -17.06 2.29
CA ASP A 129 20.23 -16.29 3.44
C ASP A 129 20.89 -14.99 2.97
N TYR A 130 20.66 -13.91 3.70
CA TYR A 130 21.29 -12.62 3.47
C TYR A 130 21.41 -11.85 4.79
N ASP A 131 22.46 -11.05 4.88
CA ASP A 131 22.75 -10.23 6.05
C ASP A 131 22.27 -8.80 5.80
N LEU A 132 21.76 -8.16 6.86
CA LEU A 132 21.34 -6.77 6.83
C LEU A 132 22.06 -5.96 7.92
N SER A 133 22.24 -4.67 7.64
CA SER A 133 22.60 -3.72 8.71
C SER A 133 21.49 -3.63 9.75
N HIS A 134 21.87 -3.38 11.00
CA HIS A 134 20.95 -3.27 12.14
C HIS A 134 20.06 -4.50 12.36
N TYR A 135 19.20 -4.42 13.38
CA TYR A 135 18.30 -5.51 13.78
C TYR A 135 16.92 -5.35 13.14
N LEU A 136 16.21 -6.47 13.00
CA LEU A 136 14.78 -6.56 12.65
C LEU A 136 14.11 -7.41 13.74
N ILE A 137 13.23 -6.81 14.53
CA ILE A 137 12.71 -7.41 15.77
C ILE A 137 11.17 -7.38 15.85
N LYS A 138 10.51 -7.01 14.76
CA LYS A 138 9.05 -6.95 14.64
C LYS A 138 8.62 -7.55 13.30
N GLU A 139 7.44 -8.18 13.28
CA GLU A 139 6.83 -8.67 12.04
C GLU A 139 6.63 -7.55 11.01
N THR A 140 6.42 -6.31 11.46
CA THR A 140 6.31 -5.12 10.60
C THR A 140 7.61 -4.76 9.88
N ASP A 141 8.75 -5.33 10.29
CA ASP A 141 10.04 -5.17 9.62
C ASP A 141 10.19 -6.11 8.41
N ALA A 142 9.28 -7.06 8.24
CA ALA A 142 9.33 -8.05 7.17
C ALA A 142 9.08 -7.41 5.78
N PRO A 143 9.57 -8.04 4.71
CA PRO A 143 9.21 -7.69 3.34
C PRO A 143 7.69 -7.69 3.13
N LEU A 144 7.18 -6.65 2.49
CA LEU A 144 5.77 -6.49 2.18
C LEU A 144 5.55 -6.49 0.67
N TYR A 145 4.36 -6.96 0.31
CA TYR A 145 3.83 -6.94 -1.06
C TYR A 145 4.76 -7.55 -2.12
N PRO A 146 5.30 -8.77 -1.92
CA PRO A 146 6.16 -9.37 -2.92
C PRO A 146 5.39 -9.65 -4.22
N TYR A 147 6.03 -9.33 -5.34
CA TYR A 147 5.52 -9.60 -6.68
C TYR A 147 6.65 -10.07 -7.59
N ILE A 148 6.34 -10.96 -8.53
CA ILE A 148 7.28 -11.46 -9.51
C ILE A 148 7.08 -10.74 -10.84
N VAL A 149 8.18 -10.36 -11.48
CA VAL A 149 8.20 -9.78 -12.82
C VAL A 149 8.94 -10.72 -13.75
N ARG A 150 8.41 -10.95 -14.94
CA ARG A 150 8.99 -11.77 -16.00
C ARG A 150 9.58 -10.91 -17.10
N TYR A 151 10.67 -11.37 -17.68
CA TYR A 151 11.37 -10.69 -18.76
C TYR A 151 11.58 -11.62 -19.97
N ASP A 152 11.50 -11.06 -21.17
CA ASP A 152 11.95 -11.74 -22.39
C ASP A 152 13.49 -11.74 -22.49
N GLU A 153 14.02 -12.39 -23.54
CA GLU A 153 15.46 -12.46 -23.80
C GLU A 153 16.11 -11.08 -24.07
N ASN A 154 15.31 -10.08 -24.45
CA ASN A 154 15.75 -8.70 -24.68
C ASN A 154 15.67 -7.84 -23.40
N GLY A 155 15.19 -8.39 -22.28
CA GLY A 155 15.01 -7.69 -21.02
C GLY A 155 13.71 -6.87 -20.92
N ASN A 156 12.77 -7.01 -21.85
CA ASN A 156 11.48 -6.34 -21.75
C ASN A 156 10.58 -7.09 -20.77
N GLU A 157 9.84 -6.33 -19.94
CA GLU A 157 8.83 -6.89 -19.06
C GLU A 157 7.72 -7.57 -19.88
N THR A 158 7.37 -8.79 -19.50
CA THR A 158 6.34 -9.61 -20.17
C THR A 158 5.13 -9.88 -19.26
N SER A 159 5.33 -9.95 -17.95
CA SER A 159 4.25 -9.99 -16.95
C SER A 159 4.70 -9.50 -15.58
N ASN A 160 3.74 -9.08 -14.76
CA ASN A 160 3.93 -8.77 -13.35
C ASN A 160 2.79 -9.33 -12.50
N GLU A 161 3.12 -10.11 -11.49
CA GLU A 161 2.12 -10.88 -10.74
C GLU A 161 2.41 -10.84 -9.24
N LYS A 162 1.38 -10.59 -8.43
CA LYS A 162 1.50 -10.64 -6.97
C LYS A 162 1.78 -12.07 -6.52
N ILE A 163 2.79 -12.26 -5.66
CA ILE A 163 3.00 -13.55 -4.98
C ILE A 163 2.00 -13.63 -3.83
N SER A 164 0.89 -14.33 -4.05
CA SER A 164 -0.19 -14.46 -3.08
C SER A 164 0.09 -15.49 -1.99
N ASP A 165 0.84 -16.55 -2.29
CA ASP A 165 1.33 -17.54 -1.32
C ASP A 165 2.63 -17.04 -0.69
N TYR A 166 2.50 -16.00 0.13
CA TYR A 166 3.58 -15.40 0.89
C TYR A 166 3.34 -15.54 2.39
N THR A 167 4.36 -15.96 3.15
CA THR A 167 4.26 -16.11 4.61
C THR A 167 5.46 -15.49 5.32
N ILE A 168 5.19 -14.66 6.32
CA ILE A 168 6.19 -14.19 7.29
C ILE A 168 6.25 -15.22 8.42
N LEU A 169 7.43 -15.78 8.67
CA LEU A 169 7.65 -16.74 9.74
C LEU A 169 7.68 -16.05 11.10
N PRO A 170 7.18 -16.70 12.17
CA PRO A 170 7.11 -16.10 13.49
C PRO A 170 8.49 -15.88 14.12
N PHE A 171 8.53 -14.93 15.05
CA PHE A 171 9.69 -14.61 15.87
C PHE A 171 9.56 -15.37 17.19
N GLU A 172 10.12 -16.57 17.26
CA GLU A 172 9.91 -17.51 18.37
C GLU A 172 11.08 -17.57 19.35
N LYS A 173 12.29 -17.21 18.89
CA LYS A 173 13.52 -17.38 19.67
C LYS A 173 14.11 -16.04 20.13
N PRO A 174 14.82 -16.00 21.27
CA PRO A 174 15.45 -14.76 21.76
C PRO A 174 16.37 -14.08 20.74
N GLU A 175 17.13 -14.85 19.95
CA GLU A 175 17.99 -14.33 18.89
C GLU A 175 17.23 -13.68 17.73
N GLN A 176 15.93 -13.95 17.58
CA GLN A 176 15.04 -13.32 16.62
C GLN A 176 14.39 -12.06 17.19
N ILE A 177 14.16 -12.01 18.51
CA ILE A 177 13.38 -10.95 19.15
C ILE A 177 14.26 -9.83 19.72
N ASN A 178 15.43 -10.17 20.25
CA ASN A 178 16.33 -9.20 20.88
C ASN A 178 17.19 -8.47 19.84
N ARG A 179 17.60 -7.23 20.16
CA ARG A 179 18.40 -6.38 19.27
C ARG A 179 19.89 -6.74 19.20
N GLY A 180 20.31 -7.72 20.00
CA GLY A 180 21.69 -8.12 20.17
C GLY A 180 21.91 -8.81 21.52
N THR A 181 23.13 -9.29 21.76
CA THR A 181 23.46 -10.07 22.98
C THR A 181 23.38 -9.25 24.26
N ASN A 182 23.42 -7.92 24.15
CA ASN A 182 23.43 -6.99 25.27
C ASN A 182 22.08 -6.27 25.45
N ASP A 183 21.02 -6.77 24.82
CA ASP A 183 19.68 -6.19 24.98
C ASP A 183 19.13 -6.48 26.38
N VAL A 184 18.87 -5.41 27.14
CA VAL A 184 18.33 -5.47 28.50
C VAL A 184 16.82 -5.31 28.56
N VAL A 185 16.18 -5.01 27.43
CA VAL A 185 14.72 -4.87 27.38
C VAL A 185 14.10 -6.26 27.40
N PRO A 186 13.20 -6.56 28.36
CA PRO A 186 12.59 -7.87 28.45
C PRO A 186 11.72 -8.16 27.22
N ILE A 187 11.71 -9.42 26.78
CA ILE A 187 10.82 -9.88 25.72
C ILE A 187 9.36 -9.65 26.17
N PRO A 188 8.51 -9.03 25.35
CA PRO A 188 7.12 -8.77 25.73
C PRO A 188 6.33 -10.08 25.80
N THR A 189 6.14 -10.59 27.00
CA THR A 189 5.31 -11.77 27.28
C THR A 189 4.06 -11.37 28.08
N PRO A 190 3.00 -12.20 28.10
CA PRO A 190 1.87 -11.98 28.98
C PRO A 190 2.27 -11.83 30.46
N ALA A 191 3.29 -12.57 30.93
CA ALA A 191 3.79 -12.49 32.29
C ALA A 191 4.45 -11.13 32.59
N ASN A 192 5.34 -10.66 31.72
CA ASN A 192 5.99 -9.35 31.88
C ASN A 192 4.94 -8.22 31.82
N ARG A 193 4.00 -8.29 30.86
CA ARG A 193 2.92 -7.31 30.77
C ARG A 193 2.01 -7.30 32.01
N TYR A 194 1.73 -8.47 32.58
CA TYR A 194 0.98 -8.56 33.83
C TYR A 194 1.73 -7.87 34.97
N GLN A 195 3.03 -8.15 35.11
CA GLN A 195 3.89 -7.52 36.11
C GLN A 195 3.96 -5.99 35.93
N ASP A 196 4.17 -5.51 34.71
CA ASP A 196 4.19 -4.08 34.38
C ASP A 196 2.86 -3.39 34.74
N ASN A 197 1.74 -4.09 34.58
CA ASN A 197 0.41 -3.59 34.87
C ASN A 197 -0.02 -3.76 36.35
N GLN A 198 0.79 -4.36 37.23
CA GLN A 198 0.40 -4.55 38.64
C GLN A 198 0.16 -3.25 39.40
N GLY A 199 0.81 -2.16 38.99
CA GLY A 199 0.59 -0.83 39.57
C GLY A 199 -0.70 -0.16 39.10
N LEU A 200 -1.41 -0.74 38.12
CA LEU A 200 -2.66 -0.19 37.61
C LEU A 200 -3.85 -0.76 38.39
N SER A 201 -4.80 0.10 38.70
CA SER A 201 -6.07 -0.26 39.33
C SER A 201 -7.23 0.32 38.53
N LEU A 202 -8.36 -0.38 38.54
CA LEU A 202 -9.61 0.20 38.04
C LEU A 202 -10.04 1.35 38.98
N LEU A 203 -10.17 2.54 38.42
CA LEU A 203 -10.63 3.72 39.15
C LEU A 203 -12.17 3.74 39.19
N ALA A 204 -12.73 4.21 40.31
CA ALA A 204 -14.17 4.46 40.40
C ALA A 204 -14.55 5.67 39.53
N ASP A 205 -15.72 5.63 38.89
CA ASP A 205 -16.17 6.65 37.92
C ASP A 205 -16.13 8.08 38.49
N ASN A 206 -16.41 8.25 39.78
CA ASN A 206 -16.40 9.55 40.46
C ASN A 206 -15.00 10.15 40.65
N THR A 207 -13.93 9.37 40.42
CA THR A 207 -12.53 9.82 40.48
C THR A 207 -11.94 10.13 39.11
N LEU A 208 -12.67 9.83 38.02
CA LEU A 208 -12.19 10.05 36.67
C LEU A 208 -12.24 11.53 36.29
N HIS A 209 -11.14 12.01 35.70
CA HIS A 209 -11.11 13.33 35.08
C HIS A 209 -12.05 13.36 33.87
N LYS A 210 -13.01 14.30 33.89
CA LYS A 210 -14.03 14.42 32.83
C LYS A 210 -13.53 15.13 31.56
N ILE A 211 -12.35 15.75 31.60
CA ILE A 211 -11.78 16.53 30.49
C ILE A 211 -10.34 16.10 30.27
N ILE A 212 -10.00 15.79 29.02
CA ILE A 212 -8.66 15.38 28.58
C ILE A 212 -8.25 16.27 27.40
N PRO A 213 -7.06 16.92 27.43
CA PRO A 213 -6.07 16.90 28.51
C PRO A 213 -6.51 17.68 29.76
N THR A 214 -5.81 17.48 30.88
CA THR A 214 -6.11 18.14 32.16
C THR A 214 -6.13 19.68 32.01
N PRO A 215 -7.26 20.35 32.31
CA PRO A 215 -7.32 21.81 32.29
C PRO A 215 -6.39 22.44 33.35
N VAL A 216 -5.92 23.66 33.09
CA VAL A 216 -5.14 24.46 34.07
C VAL A 216 -5.95 24.71 35.35
N HIS A 217 -7.26 24.92 35.19
CA HIS A 217 -8.19 25.16 36.29
C HIS A 217 -9.56 24.61 35.93
N VAL A 218 -10.19 23.91 36.88
CA VAL A 218 -11.55 23.40 36.76
C VAL A 218 -12.29 23.58 38.08
N ASN A 219 -13.47 24.21 38.01
CA ASN A 219 -14.41 24.26 39.11
C ASN A 219 -15.59 23.38 38.72
N LEU A 220 -15.73 22.24 39.38
CA LEU A 220 -16.86 21.35 39.18
C LEU A 220 -17.99 21.82 40.09
N GLU A 221 -19.13 22.13 39.48
CA GLU A 221 -20.37 22.45 40.18
C GLU A 221 -21.31 21.24 40.15
N ASP A 222 -22.26 21.20 41.08
CA ASP A 222 -23.30 20.19 41.08
C ASP A 222 -24.23 20.35 39.87
N GLY A 223 -24.70 19.22 39.35
CA GLY A 223 -25.65 19.17 38.24
C GLY A 223 -25.09 18.53 36.97
N ASN A 224 -25.96 18.38 35.99
CA ASN A 224 -25.65 17.75 34.71
C ASN A 224 -26.25 18.58 33.56
N LEU A 225 -25.49 18.74 32.48
CA LEU A 225 -26.03 19.31 31.23
C LEU A 225 -26.67 18.19 30.41
N ASN A 226 -28.00 18.23 30.27
CA ASN A 226 -28.69 17.32 29.38
C ASN A 226 -28.56 17.80 27.91
N ILE A 227 -27.83 17.04 27.09
CA ILE A 227 -27.72 17.30 25.65
C ILE A 227 -28.98 16.79 24.96
N SER A 228 -29.84 17.71 24.55
CA SER A 228 -31.11 17.44 23.90
C SER A 228 -31.26 18.21 22.59
N ASN A 229 -32.29 17.91 21.81
CA ASN A 229 -32.59 18.62 20.56
C ASN A 229 -32.86 20.13 20.77
N GLY A 230 -33.22 20.54 21.99
CA GLY A 230 -33.48 21.93 22.36
C GLY A 230 -32.24 22.72 22.80
N LEU A 231 -31.05 22.13 22.80
CA LEU A 231 -29.82 22.83 23.14
C LEU A 231 -29.53 23.91 22.08
N ASN A 232 -29.11 25.10 22.52
CA ASN A 232 -28.75 26.20 21.63
C ASN A 232 -27.23 26.44 21.68
N ILE A 233 -26.62 26.63 20.51
CA ILE A 233 -25.23 27.04 20.40
C ILE A 233 -25.19 28.52 20.04
N TYR A 234 -24.58 29.33 20.91
CA TYR A 234 -24.38 30.75 20.67
C TYR A 234 -22.93 31.02 20.27
N TYR A 235 -22.75 31.83 19.24
CA TYR A 235 -21.46 32.12 18.63
C TYR A 235 -21.46 33.55 18.07
N SER A 236 -20.27 34.14 17.95
CA SER A 236 -20.07 35.39 17.22
C SER A 236 -20.02 35.12 15.71
N SER A 237 -20.31 36.11 14.87
CA SER A 237 -20.49 35.87 13.42
C SER A 237 -19.24 35.31 12.72
N ASP A 238 -18.06 35.61 13.24
CA ASP A 238 -16.76 35.12 12.81
C ASP A 238 -16.51 33.64 13.17
N LEU A 239 -17.26 33.06 14.11
CA LEU A 239 -17.13 31.68 14.58
C LEU A 239 -18.20 30.72 14.03
N ILE A 240 -18.79 31.03 12.87
CA ILE A 240 -19.89 30.22 12.31
C ILE A 240 -19.43 28.80 11.95
N SER A 241 -18.20 28.67 11.46
CA SER A 241 -17.63 27.37 11.07
C SER A 241 -17.42 26.47 12.29
N GLU A 242 -16.92 27.03 13.39
CA GLU A 242 -16.70 26.33 14.66
C GLU A 242 -18.03 25.92 15.30
N ALA A 243 -19.05 26.78 15.21
CA ALA A 243 -20.39 26.46 15.69
C ALA A 243 -21.00 25.29 14.91
N ILE A 244 -20.83 25.27 13.58
CA ILE A 244 -21.24 24.14 12.74
C ILE A 244 -20.48 22.88 13.13
N TYR A 245 -19.16 22.96 13.29
CA TYR A 245 -18.31 21.83 13.67
C TYR A 245 -18.72 21.22 15.02
N ILE A 246 -18.88 22.04 16.07
CA ILE A 246 -19.31 21.56 17.40
C ILE A 246 -20.70 20.92 17.34
N ARG A 247 -21.64 21.54 16.59
CA ARG A 247 -22.98 20.99 16.40
C ARG A 247 -22.95 19.59 15.80
N GLU A 248 -22.17 19.42 14.73
CA GLU A 248 -22.04 18.14 14.03
C GLU A 248 -21.34 17.09 14.89
N MET A 249 -20.29 17.48 15.62
CA MET A 249 -19.61 16.60 16.57
C MET A 249 -20.55 16.12 17.67
N LEU A 250 -21.29 17.04 18.32
CA LEU A 250 -22.26 16.69 19.35
C LEU A 250 -23.36 15.77 18.80
N GLN A 251 -23.84 16.02 17.58
CA GLN A 251 -24.80 15.13 16.93
C GLN A 251 -24.23 13.73 16.70
N LYS A 252 -22.96 13.62 16.27
CA LYS A 252 -22.30 12.31 16.07
C LYS A 252 -22.18 11.51 17.37
N PHE A 253 -21.83 12.15 18.48
CA PHE A 253 -21.67 11.46 19.77
C PHE A 253 -22.99 11.18 20.50
N THR A 254 -23.98 12.05 20.37
CA THR A 254 -25.24 11.96 21.15
C THR A 254 -26.45 11.48 20.35
N GLY A 255 -26.36 11.47 19.01
CA GLY A 255 -27.48 11.23 18.11
C GLY A 255 -28.55 12.33 18.10
N LYS A 256 -28.37 13.42 18.87
CA LYS A 256 -29.33 14.51 19.00
C LYS A 256 -29.09 15.58 17.93
N LYS A 257 -30.16 15.99 17.25
CA LYS A 257 -30.10 17.10 16.29
C LYS A 257 -30.22 18.39 17.08
N ILE A 258 -29.14 19.15 17.15
CA ILE A 258 -29.09 20.43 17.85
C ILE A 258 -29.47 21.51 16.83
N PHE A 259 -30.68 22.06 16.95
CA PHE A 259 -31.34 22.78 15.85
C PHE A 259 -30.99 24.27 15.77
N ASN A 260 -30.65 24.94 16.87
CA ASN A 260 -30.62 26.40 16.91
C ASN A 260 -29.22 26.95 17.18
N SER A 261 -28.62 27.53 16.14
CA SER A 261 -27.40 28.31 16.20
C SER A 261 -27.77 29.80 16.05
N GLY A 262 -27.66 30.57 17.13
CA GLY A 262 -28.01 32.00 17.12
C GLY A 262 -26.77 32.89 17.22
N LYS A 263 -26.61 33.86 16.30
CA LYS A 263 -25.59 34.90 16.41
C LYS A 263 -25.85 35.75 17.65
N LYS A 264 -24.84 35.90 18.52
CA LYS A 264 -24.86 36.88 19.63
C LYS A 264 -23.53 37.62 19.69
N ASP A 265 -23.59 38.95 19.63
CA ASP A 265 -22.42 39.80 19.87
C ASP A 265 -22.09 39.81 21.37
N TYR A 266 -21.06 39.05 21.75
CA TYR A 266 -20.52 39.08 23.11
C TYR A 266 -19.67 40.36 23.31
N LYS A 267 -20.32 41.51 23.50
CA LYS A 267 -19.64 42.71 23.98
C LYS A 267 -19.39 42.58 25.50
N LYS A 268 -18.12 42.40 25.88
CA LYS A 268 -17.59 42.33 27.26
C LYS A 268 -17.89 41.04 28.05
N GLY A 269 -17.22 39.95 27.70
CA GLY A 269 -16.44 39.08 28.60
C GLY A 269 -16.97 38.57 29.96
N LYS A 270 -18.23 38.77 30.37
CA LYS A 270 -18.81 38.11 31.55
C LYS A 270 -20.29 37.85 31.36
N LYS A 271 -20.68 36.59 31.54
CA LYS A 271 -22.05 36.23 31.89
C LYS A 271 -22.00 35.32 33.12
N ARG A 272 -22.59 35.78 34.23
CA ARG A 272 -23.06 34.88 35.30
C ARG A 272 -24.26 34.13 34.73
N LEU A 273 -24.18 32.81 34.72
CA LEU A 273 -25.38 31.96 34.62
C LEU A 273 -25.99 31.94 36.02
N CYS A 274 -27.29 32.21 36.09
CA CYS A 274 -28.08 32.04 37.31
C CYS A 274 -28.13 30.57 37.73
#